data_AF-A0A960T4D5-F1
#
_entry.id   AF-A0A960T4D5-F1
#
_cell.length_a   1.000
_cell.length_b   1.000
_cell.length_c   1.000
_cell.angle_alpha   90.00
_cell.angle_beta   90.00
_cell.angle_gamma   90.00
#
_symmetry.space_group_name_H-M   'P 1'
#
loop_
_entity.id
_entity.type
_entity.pdbx_description
1 polymer ?
#
loop_
_entity_poly.entity_id
_entity_poly.type
_entity_poly.pdbx_seq_one_letter_code
_entity_poly.pdbx_strand_id
1 'polypeptide(L)' 'MIRNPVNRMCFANARLICLSLLIRGALTIAMGSAALPVCAESAPARPNFLVILTDDQGYGDVSTYGAADVRTP' A
#
# COMPACT_ATOMS: atom_id res chain seq x y z
N MET A 1 -52.13 27.51 -31.28
CA MET A 1 -50.69 27.28 -31.47
C MET A 1 -50.41 25.80 -31.16
N ILE A 2 -50.12 25.04 -32.20
CA ILE A 2 -50.17 23.55 -32.25
C ILE A 2 -48.91 22.99 -31.56
N ARG A 3 -49.06 22.26 -30.45
CA ARG A 3 -47.95 21.54 -29.82
C ARG A 3 -47.62 20.30 -30.67
N ASN A 4 -46.54 20.37 -31.44
CA ASN A 4 -46.11 19.33 -32.38
C ASN A 4 -45.73 18.02 -31.64
N PRO A 5 -46.33 16.85 -31.95
CA PRO A 5 -46.12 15.60 -31.20
C PRO A 5 -44.69 15.04 -31.27
N VAL A 6 -43.94 15.36 -32.33
CA VAL A 6 -42.52 14.97 -32.49
C VAL A 6 -41.61 15.60 -31.43
N ASN A 7 -41.91 16.81 -30.96
CA ASN A 7 -41.09 17.47 -29.93
C ASN A 7 -41.27 16.82 -28.55
N ARG A 8 -42.44 16.23 -28.25
CA ARG A 8 -42.68 15.53 -26.97
C ARG A 8 -41.88 14.23 -26.86
N MET A 9 -41.68 13.51 -27.97
CA MET A 9 -40.92 12.26 -28.00
C MET A 9 -39.40 12.50 -27.88
N CYS A 10 -38.87 13.57 -28.50
CA CYS A 10 -37.46 13.96 -28.32
C CYS A 10 -37.13 14.31 -26.87
N PHE A 11 -37.99 15.05 -26.17
CA PHE A 11 -37.77 15.43 -24.76
C PHE A 11 -37.90 14.26 -23.78
N ALA A 12 -38.77 13.28 -24.07
CA ALA A 12 -38.93 12.07 -23.25
C ALA A 12 -37.72 11.12 -23.38
N ASN A 13 -37.23 10.91 -24.61
CA ASN A 13 -36.05 10.08 -24.86
C ASN A 13 -34.77 10.70 -24.30
N ALA A 14 -34.63 12.03 -24.36
CA ALA A 14 -33.50 12.75 -23.75
C ALA A 14 -33.45 12.60 -22.21
N ARG A 15 -34.61 12.56 -21.53
CA ARG A 15 -34.68 12.34 -20.07
C ARG A 15 -34.38 10.90 -19.67
N LEU A 16 -34.88 9.91 -20.43
CA LEU A 16 -34.56 8.49 -20.18
C LEU A 16 -33.08 8.17 -20.43
N ILE A 17 -32.48 8.73 -21.48
CA ILE A 17 -31.05 8.55 -21.80
C ILE A 17 -30.19 9.14 -20.68
N CYS A 18 -30.47 10.38 -20.25
CA CYS A 18 -29.74 11.04 -19.16
C CYS A 18 -29.86 10.28 -17.83
N LEU A 19 -31.05 9.79 -17.49
CA LEU A 19 -31.26 9.01 -16.26
C LEU A 19 -30.51 7.67 -16.29
N SER A 20 -30.45 7.01 -17.44
CA SER A 20 -29.69 5.75 -17.60
C SER A 20 -28.17 5.93 -17.56
N LEU A 21 -27.66 7.07 -18.05
CA LEU A 21 -26.24 7.44 -17.98
C LEU A 21 -25.80 7.74 -16.54
N LEU A 22 -26.66 8.40 -15.75
CA LEU A 22 -26.41 8.68 -14.34
C LEU A 22 -26.38 7.39 -13.49
N ILE A 23 -27.32 6.47 -13.74
CA ILE A 23 -27.40 5.18 -13.01
C ILE A 23 -26.21 4.27 -13.37
N ARG A 24 -25.82 4.21 -14.65
CA ARG A 24 -24.65 3.43 -15.10
C ARG A 24 -23.33 4.00 -14.58
N GLY A 25 -23.17 5.32 -14.57
CA GLY A 25 -21.99 5.99 -14.03
C GLY A 25 -21.80 5.74 -12.53
N ALA A 26 -22.89 5.77 -11.76
CA ALA A 26 -22.86 5.44 -10.34
C ALA A 26 -22.49 3.96 -10.09
N LEU A 27 -23.01 3.04 -10.90
CA LEU A 27 -22.72 1.61 -10.77
C LEU A 27 -21.25 1.28 -11.10
N THR A 28 -20.66 1.94 -12.09
CA THR A 28 -19.24 1.76 -12.45
C THR A 28 -18.28 2.27 -11.40
N ILE A 29 -18.66 3.33 -10.65
CA ILE A 29 -17.85 3.86 -9.56
C ILE A 29 -17.91 2.94 -8.32
N ALA A 30 -19.08 2.37 -8.04
CA ALA A 30 -19.28 1.48 -6.89
C ALA A 30 -18.50 0.15 -7.00
N MET A 31 -18.35 -0.42 -8.21
CA MET A 31 -17.59 -1.65 -8.43
C MET A 31 -16.06 -1.47 -8.41
N GLY A 32 -15.56 -0.25 -8.55
CA GLY A 32 -14.12 0.04 -8.56
C GLY A 32 -13.45 0.15 -7.18
N SER A 33 -14.23 0.16 -6.10
CA SER A 33 -13.73 0.47 -4.74
C SER A 33 -13.23 -0.74 -3.93
N ALA A 34 -13.27 -1.96 -4.47
CA ALA A 34 -13.13 -3.18 -3.66
C ALA A 34 -11.72 -3.83 -3.61
N ALA A 35 -10.68 -3.23 -4.20
CA ALA A 35 -9.41 -3.96 -4.40
C ALA A 35 -8.12 -3.16 -4.17
N LEU A 36 -8.07 -2.29 -3.16
CA LEU A 36 -6.78 -1.77 -2.68
C LEU A 36 -6.35 -2.54 -1.43
N PRO A 37 -5.39 -3.48 -1.52
CA PRO A 37 -4.77 -4.04 -0.34
C PRO A 37 -3.93 -2.92 0.29
N VAL A 38 -4.39 -2.37 1.41
CA VAL A 38 -3.55 -1.55 2.28
C VAL A 38 -2.63 -2.53 3.02
N CYS A 39 -1.52 -2.89 2.39
CA CYS A 39 -0.39 -3.48 3.11
C CYS A 39 0.30 -2.33 3.85
N ALA A 40 -0.06 -2.12 5.11
CA ALA A 40 0.71 -1.27 6.00
C ALA A 40 2.05 -1.99 6.25
N GLU A 41 3.10 -1.59 5.53
CA GLU A 41 4.46 -2.06 5.78
C GLU A 41 4.90 -1.52 7.15
N SER A 42 5.10 -2.42 8.12
CA SER A 42 5.74 -2.04 9.38
C SER A 42 7.11 -1.49 9.06
N ALA A 43 7.42 -0.29 9.55
CA ALA A 43 8.77 0.25 9.44
C ALA A 43 9.77 -0.79 9.96
N PRO A 44 10.86 -1.08 9.22
CA PRO A 44 11.85 -2.03 9.67
C PRO A 44 12.41 -1.56 11.01
N ALA A 45 12.54 -2.48 11.97
CA ALA A 45 13.10 -2.16 13.27
C ALA A 45 14.52 -1.60 13.07
N ARG A 46 14.79 -0.43 13.68
CA ARG A 46 16.13 0.17 13.62
C ARG A 46 17.09 -0.70 14.44
N PRO A 47 18.23 -1.13 13.87
CA PRO A 47 19.21 -1.89 14.63
C PRO A 47 19.82 -1.01 15.72
N ASN A 48 20.11 -1.61 16.88
CA ASN A 48 20.91 -0.98 17.92
C ASN A 48 22.38 -1.32 17.69
N PHE A 49 23.28 -0.34 17.85
CA PHE A 49 24.72 -0.56 17.74
C PHE A 49 25.35 -0.57 19.14
N LEU A 50 26.08 -1.63 19.45
CA LEU A 50 26.93 -1.75 20.64
C LEU A 50 28.36 -1.97 20.17
N VAL A 51 29.23 -1.01 20.48
CA VAL A 51 30.66 -1.09 20.18
C VAL A 51 31.40 -1.37 21.48
N ILE A 52 32.12 -2.48 21.52
CA ILE A 52 32.97 -2.88 22.65
C ILE A 52 34.41 -2.78 22.15
N LEU A 53 35.19 -1.92 22.81
CA LEU A 53 36.61 -1.75 22.53
C LEU A 53 37.40 -2.17 23.76
N THR A 54 38.37 -3.03 23.54
CA THR A 54 39.33 -3.50 24.54
C THR A 54 40.69 -2.90 24.24
N ASP A 55 41.39 -2.47 25.28
CA ASP A 55 42.76 -1.99 25.16
C ASP A 55 43.72 -3.18 25.01
N ASP A 56 44.65 -3.08 24.06
CA ASP A 56 45.73 -4.06 23.79
C ASP A 56 45.33 -5.54 23.60
N GLN A 57 44.06 -5.86 23.38
CA GLN A 57 43.66 -7.25 23.13
C GLN A 57 44.20 -7.71 21.77
N GLY A 58 45.10 -8.69 21.81
CA GLY A 58 45.70 -9.32 20.65
C GLY A 58 44.81 -10.38 20.04
N TYR A 59 45.04 -10.67 18.76
CA TYR A 59 44.29 -11.72 18.05
C TYR A 59 44.42 -13.10 18.72
N GLY A 60 45.58 -13.40 19.30
CA GLY A 60 45.83 -14.66 20.00
C GLY A 60 45.22 -14.77 21.39
N ASP A 61 44.54 -13.74 21.90
CA ASP A 61 43.97 -13.74 23.25
C ASP A 61 42.56 -14.34 23.31
N VAL A 62 41.89 -14.45 22.16
CA VAL A 62 40.55 -15.06 22.08
C VAL A 62 40.69 -16.54 21.78
N SER A 63 40.02 -17.37 22.56
CA SER A 63 40.05 -18.84 22.47
C SER A 63 39.70 -19.36 21.07
N THR A 64 38.77 -18.70 20.36
CA THR A 64 38.37 -19.05 18.98
C THR A 64 39.49 -18.88 17.96
N TYR A 65 40.54 -18.14 18.30
CA TYR A 65 41.70 -17.89 17.45
C TYR A 65 42.95 -18.67 17.90
N GLY A 66 42.83 -19.62 18.83
CA GLY A 66 43.90 -20.54 19.19
C GLY A 66 44.54 -20.29 20.56
N ALA A 67 43.97 -19.42 21.39
CA ALA A 67 44.39 -19.27 22.78
C ALA A 67 44.07 -20.56 23.57
N ALA A 68 45.08 -21.35 23.91
CA ALA A 68 44.90 -22.57 24.71
C ALA A 68 44.70 -22.27 26.21
N ASP A 69 45.23 -21.13 26.65
CA ASP A 69 45.40 -20.78 28.06
C ASP A 69 44.30 -19.83 28.55
N VAL A 70 43.66 -19.09 27.64
CA VAL A 70 42.63 -18.08 27.94
C VAL A 70 41.24 -18.62 27.62
N ARG A 71 40.31 -18.51 28.59
CA ARG A 71 38.92 -18.95 28.44
C ARG A 71 38.02 -17.75 28.11
N THR A 72 37.80 -17.52 26.82
CA THR A 72 36.72 -16.67 26.31
C THR A 72 35.61 -17.58 25.74
N PRO A 73 34.57 -17.93 26.51
CA PRO A 73 33.49 -18.79 26.02
C PRO A 73 32.65 -18.11 24.92
#